data_AF-A0A820EV51-F1
#
_entry.id   AF-A0A820EV51-F1
#
_cell.length_a   1.000
_cell.length_b   1.000
_cell.length_c   1.000
_cell.angle_alpha   90.00
_cell.angle_beta   90.00
_cell.angle_gamma   90.00
#
_symmetry.space_group_name_H-M   'P 1'
#
loop_
_entity.id
_entity.type
_entity.pdbx_description
1 polymer ?
#
loop_
_entity_poly.entity_id
_entity_poly.type
_entity_poly.pdbx_seq_one_letter_code
_entity_poly.pdbx_strand_id
1 'polypeptide(L)'
;MILSTIYHQIPKRYILSILGFFGMLTASILRSNVSIAIVAMTTPTLEKSSINTTKILPADYNWSSTTQGYILSSLFYSYSAFQIPAGFL
;
A
#
# COMPACT_ATOMS: atom_id res chain seq x y z
N MET A 1 0.10 -40.74 7.24
CA MET A 1 -0.27 -41.48 6.02
C MET A 1 -1.24 -40.72 5.11
N ILE A 2 -2.20 -39.95 5.63
CA ILE A 2 -3.19 -39.22 4.81
C ILE A 2 -2.62 -37.93 4.18
N LEU A 3 -1.76 -37.20 4.91
CA LEU A 3 -1.14 -35.96 4.43
C LEU A 3 -0.19 -36.14 3.22
N SER A 4 0.56 -37.25 3.17
CA SER A 4 1.47 -37.54 2.06
C SER A 4 0.73 -37.84 0.76
N THR A 5 -0.47 -38.43 0.86
CA THR A 5 -1.33 -38.74 -0.29
C THR A 5 -1.97 -37.47 -0.86
N ILE A 6 -2.39 -36.53 0.00
CA ILE A 6 -2.93 -35.22 -0.41
C ILE A 6 -1.87 -34.37 -1.12
N TYR A 7 -0.63 -34.36 -0.61
CA TYR A 7 0.48 -33.63 -1.24
C TYR A 7 0.76 -34.11 -2.67
N HIS A 8 0.57 -35.41 -2.95
CA HIS A 8 0.74 -35.94 -4.29
C HIS A 8 -0.43 -35.60 -5.24
N GLN A 9 -1.64 -35.41 -4.70
CA GLN A 9 -2.84 -35.12 -5.48
C GLN A 9 -3.01 -33.65 -5.87
N ILE A 10 -2.42 -32.70 -5.14
CA ILE A 10 -2.47 -31.29 -5.51
C ILE A 10 -1.30 -30.99 -6.47
N PRO A 11 -1.56 -30.76 -7.77
CA PRO A 11 -0.47 -30.43 -8.67
C PRO A 11 0.10 -29.07 -8.28
N LYS A 12 1.44 -29.02 -8.17
CA LYS A 12 2.24 -27.85 -7.74
C LYS A 12 1.89 -26.54 -8.47
N ARG A 13 1.28 -26.63 -9.66
CA ARG A 13 0.79 -25.50 -10.47
C ARG A 13 -0.27 -24.66 -9.74
N TYR A 14 -1.24 -25.28 -9.07
CA TYR A 14 -2.28 -24.51 -8.36
C TYR A 14 -1.73 -23.78 -7.14
N ILE A 15 -0.78 -24.40 -6.43
CA ILE A 15 -0.10 -23.78 -5.29
C ILE A 15 0.65 -22.52 -5.75
N LEU A 16 1.38 -22.61 -6.88
CA LEU A 16 2.07 -21.47 -7.47
C LEU A 16 1.11 -20.36 -7.92
N SER A 17 -0.02 -20.70 -8.55
CA SER A 17 -1.02 -19.71 -8.96
C SER A 17 -1.66 -18.99 -7.78
N ILE A 18 -1.98 -19.71 -6.70
CA ILE A 18 -2.53 -19.11 -5.48
C ILE A 18 -1.48 -18.22 -4.81
N LEU A 19 -0.24 -18.68 -4.72
CA LEU A 19 0.86 -17.91 -4.14
C LEU A 19 1.15 -16.63 -4.94
N GLY A 20 1.16 -16.72 -6.28
CA GLY A 20 1.29 -15.56 -7.16
C GLY A 20 0.13 -14.59 -7.03
N PHE A 21 -1.10 -15.10 -6.89
CA PHE A 21 -2.29 -14.27 -6.66
C PHE A 21 -2.18 -13.49 -5.34
N PHE A 22 -1.83 -14.16 -4.24
CA PHE A 22 -1.61 -13.47 -2.96
C PHE A 22 -0.42 -12.49 -3.00
N GLY A 23 0.66 -12.82 -3.71
CA GLY A 23 1.79 -11.91 -3.91
C GLY A 23 1.37 -10.61 -4.60
N MET A 24 0.57 -10.71 -5.67
CA MET A 24 0.03 -9.55 -6.38
C MET A 24 -0.96 -8.73 -5.53
N LEU A 25 -1.77 -9.41 -4.70
CA LEU A 25 -2.66 -8.74 -3.75
C LEU A 25 -1.89 -7.94 -2.70
N THR A 26 -0.89 -8.53 -2.05
CA THR A 26 -0.08 -7.84 -1.04
C THR A 26 0.67 -6.65 -1.63
N ALA A 27 1.20 -6.78 -2.86
CA ALA A 27 1.84 -5.67 -3.56
C ALA A 27 0.86 -4.50 -3.83
N SER A 28 -0.39 -4.82 -4.19
CA SER A 28 -1.43 -3.82 -4.45
C SER A 28 -1.87 -3.10 -3.18
N ILE A 29 -1.95 -3.81 -2.04
CA ILE A 29 -2.32 -3.24 -0.73
C ILE A 29 -1.22 -2.30 -0.21
N LEU A 30 0.06 -2.69 -0.31
CA LEU A 30 1.18 -1.85 0.12
C LEU A 30 1.18 -0.48 -0.58
N ARG A 31 0.83 -0.47 -1.87
CA ARG A 31 0.75 0.76 -2.66
C ARG A 31 -0.35 1.70 -2.16
N SER A 32 -1.48 1.15 -1.73
CA SER A 32 -2.62 1.94 -1.21
C SER A 32 -2.31 2.59 0.14
N ASN A 33 -1.45 2.00 0.97
CA ASN A 33 -1.12 2.54 2.29
C ASN A 33 -0.48 3.93 2.22
N VAL A 34 0.37 4.20 1.23
CA VAL A 34 1.04 5.50 1.10
C VAL A 34 0.05 6.60 0.68
N SER A 35 -0.89 6.29 -0.22
CA SER A 35 -1.96 7.21 -0.62
C SER A 35 -2.89 7.56 0.55
N ILE A 36 -3.11 6.64 1.49
CA ILE A 36 -3.92 6.91 2.69
C ILE A 36 -3.10 7.70 3.72
N ALA A 37 -1.82 7.35 3.90
CA ALA A 37 -0.93 8.02 4.85
C ALA A 37 -0.75 9.52 4.53
N ILE A 38 -0.59 9.89 3.26
CA ILE A 38 -0.42 11.29 2.87
C ILE A 38 -1.66 12.15 3.18
N VAL A 39 -2.85 11.57 3.07
CA VAL A 39 -4.10 12.24 3.46
C VAL A 39 -4.15 12.43 4.97
N ALA A 40 -3.77 11.41 5.74
CA ALA A 40 -3.74 11.52 7.20
C ALA A 40 -2.75 12.59 7.70
N MET A 41 -1.58 12.73 7.05
CA MET A 41 -0.55 13.70 7.45
C MET A 41 -0.86 15.15 7.04
N THR A 42 -1.79 15.35 6.12
CA THR A 42 -2.14 16.68 5.57
C THR A 42 -3.52 17.16 5.98
N THR A 43 -4.31 16.31 6.63
CA THR A 43 -5.62 16.66 7.16
C THR A 43 -5.48 17.25 8.55
N PRO A 44 -5.96 18.49 8.81
CA PRO A 44 -5.94 19.05 10.16
C PRO A 44 -6.90 18.27 11.06
N THR A 45 -6.42 17.87 12.24
CA THR A 45 -7.24 17.15 13.23
C THR A 45 -8.08 18.14 14.04
N LEU A 46 -9.40 17.92 14.06
CA LEU A 46 -10.32 18.69 14.89
C LEU A 46 -10.42 18.04 16.27
N GLU A 47 -9.71 18.59 17.26
CA GLU A 47 -9.96 18.22 18.65
C GLU A 47 -11.16 19.01 19.18
N LYS A 48 -12.27 18.29 19.42
CA LYS A 48 -13.40 18.83 20.19
C LYS A 48 -13.01 18.85 21.67
N SER A 49 -12.60 20.02 22.16
CA SER A 49 -12.45 20.23 23.60
C SER A 49 -13.83 20.24 24.26
N SER A 50 -13.96 19.60 25.43
CA SER A 50 -15.20 19.45 26.22
C SER A 50 -15.85 20.77 26.67
N ILE A 51 -15.27 21.92 26.34
CA ILE A 51 -15.75 23.27 26.67
C ILE A 51 -15.93 24.05 25.38
N ASN A 52 -16.99 23.80 24.59
CA ASN A 52 -17.44 24.60 23.42
C ASN A 52 -16.37 25.36 22.60
N THR A 53 -15.18 24.78 22.44
CA THR A 53 -14.02 25.39 21.77
C THR A 53 -13.40 24.30 20.93
N THR A 54 -13.64 24.36 19.63
CA THR A 54 -12.96 23.52 18.64
C THR A 54 -11.54 24.03 18.50
N LYS A 55 -10.57 23.30 19.04
CA LYS A 55 -9.16 23.56 18.75
C LYS A 55 -8.85 22.88 17.42
N ILE A 56 -8.59 23.68 16.40
CA ILE A 56 -8.07 23.20 15.12
C ILE A 56 -6.58 23.00 15.35
N LEU A 57 -6.13 21.75 15.46
CA LEU A 57 -4.71 21.46 15.42
C LEU A 57 -4.27 21.63 13.96
N PRO A 58 -3.18 22.37 13.71
CA PRO A 58 -2.63 22.46 12.36
C PRO A 58 -2.24 21.07 11.87
N ALA A 59 -2.40 20.81 10.58
CA ALA A 59 -1.89 19.58 9.97
C ALA A 59 -0.38 19.47 10.23
N ASP A 60 0.11 18.25 10.51
CA ASP A 60 1.54 18.00 10.76
C ASP A 60 2.41 18.50 9.60
N TYR A 61 1.88 18.42 8.37
CA TYR A 61 2.51 18.96 7.17
C TYR A 61 1.53 19.78 6.33
N ASN A 62 1.88 21.04 6.05
CA ASN A 62 1.16 21.90 5.10
C ASN A 62 1.61 21.63 3.64
N TRP A 63 1.53 20.38 3.20
CA TRP A 63 1.85 20.03 1.81
C TRP A 63 0.74 20.47 0.88
N SER A 64 1.09 21.25 -0.14
CA SER A 64 0.16 21.57 -1.23
C SER A 64 -0.15 20.32 -2.06
N SER A 65 -1.29 20.34 -2.77
CA SER A 65 -1.69 19.27 -3.69
C SER A 65 -0.60 18.94 -4.73
N THR A 66 0.19 19.93 -5.14
CA THR A 66 1.35 19.74 -6.03
C THR A 66 2.42 18.86 -5.40
N THR A 67 2.80 19.11 -4.14
CA THR A 67 3.80 18.31 -3.42
C THR A 67 3.31 16.89 -3.19
N GLN A 68 2.03 16.73 -2.86
CA GLN A 68 1.40 15.40 -2.76
C GLN A 68 1.46 14.64 -4.09
N GLY A 69 1.20 15.34 -5.20
CA GLY A 69 1.31 14.80 -6.55
C GLY A 69 2.74 14.35 -6.88
N TYR A 70 3.77 15.10 -6.48
CA TYR A 70 5.16 14.68 -6.68
C TYR A 70 5.48 13.37 -5.93
N ILE A 71 5.05 13.25 -4.68
CA ILE A 71 5.25 12.03 -3.88
C ILE A 71 4.52 10.83 -4.51
N LEU A 72 3.28 11.02 -4.97
CA LEU A 72 2.54 9.95 -5.65
C LEU A 72 3.19 9.57 -6.99
N SER A 73 3.69 10.56 -7.74
CA SER A 73 4.32 10.33 -9.04
C SER A 73 5.66 9.60 -8.94
N SER A 74 6.46 9.88 -7.91
CA SER A 74 7.76 9.23 -7.72
C SER A 74 7.61 7.72 -7.49
N LEU A 75 6.55 7.29 -6.81
CA LEU A 75 6.20 5.88 -6.63
C LEU A 75 5.79 5.19 -7.94
N PHE A 76 5.27 5.93 -8.91
CA PHE A 76 4.99 5.40 -10.24
C PHE A 76 6.27 5.20 -11.03
N TYR A 77 7.13 6.22 -11.08
CA TYR A 77 8.43 6.13 -11.76
C TYR A 77 9.35 5.06 -11.18
N SER A 78 9.34 4.90 -9.85
CA SER A 78 10.10 3.84 -9.17
C SER A 78 9.66 2.45 -9.66
N TYR A 79 8.36 2.20 -9.72
CA TYR A 79 7.82 0.91 -10.15
C TYR A 79 8.22 0.59 -11.60
N SER A 80 8.07 1.55 -12.52
CA SER A 80 8.47 1.39 -13.92
C SER A 80 9.97 1.09 -14.05
N ALA A 81 10.82 1.77 -13.26
CA ALA A 81 12.26 1.57 -13.31
C ALA A 81 12.67 0.17 -12.82
N PHE A 82 12.07 -0.33 -11.74
CA PHE A 82 12.44 -1.63 -11.17
C PHE A 82 11.81 -2.82 -11.90
N GLN A 83 10.71 -2.63 -12.61
CA GLN A 83 10.05 -3.72 -13.33
C GLN A 83 10.86 -4.20 -14.56
N ILE A 84 11.65 -3.32 -15.20
CA ILE A 84 12.43 -3.71 -16.38
C ILE A 84 13.56 -4.70 -16.03
N PRO A 85 14.42 -4.44 -15.03
CA PRO A 85 15.41 -5.43 -14.58
C PRO A 85 14.78 -6.69 -13.98
N ALA A 86 13.69 -6.55 -13.22
CA ALA A 86 13.00 -7.67 -12.59
C ALA A 86 12.33 -8.62 -13.59
N GLY A 87 11.98 -8.14 -14.79
CA GLY A 87 11.49 -8.98 -15.88
C GLY A 87 12.60 -9.67 -16.68
N PHE A 88 13.83 -9.17 -16.57
CA PHE A 88 15.00 -9.76 -17.21
C PHE A 88 15.64 -10.88 -16.37
N LEU A 89 15.59 -10.74 -15.04
CA LEU A 89 16.08 -11.72 -14.06
C LEU A 89 15.07 -12.84 -13.82
#